data_AF-A0A6P1TT91-F1
#
_entry.id   AF-A0A6P1TT91-F1
#
_cell.length_a   1.000
_cell.length_b   1.000
_cell.length_c   1.000
_cell.angle_alpha   90.00
_cell.angle_beta   90.00
_cell.angle_gamma   90.00
#
_symmetry.space_group_name_H-M   'P 1'
#
loop_
_entity.id
_entity.type
_entity.pdbx_description
1 polymer ?
#
loop_
_entity_poly.entity_id
_entity_poly.type
_entity_poly.pdbx_seq_one_letter_code
_entity_poly.pdbx_strand_id
1 'polypeptide(L)'
;MKQILAVLIDNAVTYTVERDTILLRGHCKKNRLWLEVEDHGPGIPEDKKKEIFERFYREDKSRKDKTHFGLGLSIAKELTVLHGGA
;
A
#
# COMPACT_ATOMS: atom_id res chain seq x y z
N MET A 1 -11.27 -8.12 -0.93
CA MET A 1 -11.36 -6.64 -1.04
C MET A 1 -11.06 -5.88 0.25
N LYS A 2 -11.79 -6.06 1.37
CA LYS A 2 -11.56 -5.31 2.64
C LYS A 2 -10.10 -5.29 3.09
N GLN A 3 -9.44 -6.44 3.06
CA GLN A 3 -8.05 -6.59 3.51
C GLN A 3 -7.03 -5.83 2.63
N ILE A 4 -7.26 -5.74 1.32
CA ILE A 4 -6.40 -4.97 0.41
C ILE A 4 -6.45 -3.49 0.81
N LEU A 5 -7.66 -2.92 0.96
CA LEU A 5 -7.83 -1.54 1.40
C LEU A 5 -7.24 -1.30 2.79
N ALA A 6 -7.45 -2.22 3.73
CA ALA A 6 -6.87 -2.10 5.06
C ALA A 6 -5.34 -2.00 5.03
N VAL A 7 -4.67 -2.84 4.23
CA VAL A 7 -3.21 -2.77 4.05
C VAL A 7 -2.77 -1.42 3.46
N LEU A 8 -3.46 -0.94 2.40
CA LEU A 8 -3.10 0.32 1.76
C LEU A 8 -3.30 1.51 2.70
N ILE A 9 -4.41 1.54 3.43
CA ILE A 9 -4.72 2.59 4.42
C ILE A 9 -3.75 2.53 5.60
N ASP A 10 -3.42 1.35 6.10
CA ASP A 10 -2.45 1.16 7.20
C ASP A 10 -1.07 1.70 6.81
N ASN A 11 -0.62 1.41 5.58
CA ASN A 11 0.60 2.01 5.04
C ASN A 11 0.49 3.53 4.95
N ALA A 12 -0.60 4.06 4.35
CA ALA A 12 -0.80 5.50 4.23
C ALA A 12 -0.74 6.18 5.61
N VAL A 13 -1.47 5.67 6.62
CA VAL A 13 -1.45 6.21 8.00
C VAL A 13 -0.05 6.13 8.63
N THR A 14 0.71 5.07 8.35
CA THR A 14 2.06 4.86 8.89
C THR A 14 3.09 5.84 8.32
N TYR A 15 2.96 6.21 7.04
CA TYR A 15 3.95 7.02 6.33
C TYR A 15 3.54 8.49 6.09
N THR A 16 2.26 8.82 6.26
CA THR A 16 1.76 10.21 6.18
C THR A 16 2.28 11.05 7.33
N VAL A 17 2.61 12.32 7.05
CA VAL A 17 3.03 13.29 8.07
C VAL A 17 1.85 13.70 8.95
N GLU A 18 2.11 14.02 10.21
CA GLU A 18 1.08 14.47 11.15
C GLU A 18 0.29 15.67 10.59
N ARG A 19 -1.05 15.59 10.65
CA ARG A 19 -2.01 16.60 10.14
C ARG A 19 -2.13 16.71 8.62
N ASP A 20 -1.61 15.75 7.87
CA ASP A 20 -1.87 15.67 6.43
C ASP A 20 -3.12 14.81 6.12
N THR A 21 -3.60 14.88 4.88
CA THR A 21 -4.79 14.18 4.40
C THR A 21 -4.43 12.94 3.60
N ILE A 22 -5.14 11.85 3.88
CA ILE A 22 -5.15 10.64 3.03
C ILE A 22 -6.41 10.69 2.18
N LEU A 23 -6.25 10.62 0.87
CA LEU A 23 -7.35 10.66 -0.08
C LEU A 23 -7.73 9.23 -0.52
N LEU A 24 -9.02 8.90 -0.38
CA LEU A 24 -9.59 7.67 -0.90
C LEU A 24 -10.46 7.98 -2.11
N ARG A 25 -10.18 7.34 -3.25
CA ARG A 25 -11.02 7.44 -4.45
C ARG A 25 -11.51 6.07 -4.88
N GLY A 26 -12.76 6.03 -5.32
CA GLY A 26 -13.37 4.86 -5.92
C GLY A 26 -14.13 5.28 -7.17
N HIS A 27 -13.80 4.68 -8.31
CA HIS A 27 -14.54 4.98 -9.54
C HIS A 27 -14.65 3.74 -10.43
N CYS A 28 -15.77 3.63 -11.14
CA CYS A 28 -15.97 2.57 -12.12
C CYS A 28 -15.63 3.09 -13.51
N LYS A 29 -14.77 2.38 -14.24
CA LYS A 29 -14.45 2.70 -15.63
C LYS A 29 -14.51 1.44 -16.47
N LYS A 30 -15.36 1.45 -17.50
CA LYS A 30 -15.74 0.26 -18.28
C LYS A 30 -16.30 -0.81 -17.33
N ASN A 31 -15.69 -1.99 -17.27
CA ASN A 31 -16.10 -3.10 -16.42
C ASN A 31 -15.09 -3.36 -15.27
N ARG A 32 -14.43 -2.30 -14.79
CA ARG A 32 -13.46 -2.37 -13.69
C ARG A 32 -13.75 -1.32 -12.63
N LEU A 33 -13.63 -1.74 -11.38
CA LEU A 33 -13.61 -0.86 -10.20
C LEU A 33 -12.17 -0.44 -9.94
N TRP A 34 -11.93 0.86 -9.90
CA TRP A 34 -10.67 1.47 -9.50
C TRP A 34 -10.79 1.94 -8.06
N LEU A 35 -9.85 1.54 -7.23
CA LEU A 35 -9.73 1.96 -5.84
C LEU A 35 -8.33 2.55 -5.67
N GLU A 36 -8.25 3.76 -5.15
CA GLU A 36 -7.01 4.50 -4.97
C GLU A 36 -6.90 4.97 -3.52
N VAL A 37 -5.71 4.83 -2.97
CA VAL A 37 -5.31 5.39 -1.68
C VAL A 37 -4.09 6.26 -1.98
N GLU A 38 -4.22 7.55 -1.71
CA GLU A 38 -3.17 8.55 -1.96
C GLU A 38 -2.79 9.19 -0.63
N ASP A 39 -1.49 9.24 -0.38
CA ASP A 39 -0.89 9.85 0.81
C ASP A 39 0.23 10.83 0.43
N HIS A 40 0.59 11.67 1.39
CA HIS A 40 1.63 12.70 1.23
C HIS A 40 2.87 12.37 2.07
N GLY A 41 3.17 11.08 2.23
CA GLY A 41 4.38 10.62 2.90
C GLY A 41 5.67 10.92 2.11
N PRO A 42 6.83 10.40 2.54
CA PRO A 42 8.12 10.64 1.89
C PRO A 42 8.21 10.10 0.45
N GLY A 43 7.19 9.37 -0.03
CA GLY A 43 7.19 8.71 -1.32
C GLY A 43 8.06 7.44 -1.32
N ILE A 44 8.23 6.86 -2.51
CA ILE A 44 9.00 5.64 -2.73
C ILE A 44 9.97 5.92 -3.88
N PRO A 45 11.29 5.70 -3.71
CA PRO A 45 12.26 5.83 -4.79
C PRO A 45 11.89 4.97 -6.02
N GLU A 46 12.16 5.47 -7.23
CA GLU A 46 11.75 4.79 -8.47
C GLU A 46 12.34 3.39 -8.63
N ASP A 47 13.59 3.20 -8.21
CA ASP A 47 14.28 1.92 -8.23
C ASP A 47 13.65 0.91 -7.25
N LYS A 48 12.90 1.39 -6.26
CA LYS A 48 12.27 0.58 -5.21
C LYS A 48 10.80 0.25 -5.43
N LYS A 49 10.11 0.93 -6.34
CA LYS A 49 8.67 0.72 -6.60
C LYS A 49 8.29 -0.71 -6.97
N LYS A 50 9.21 -1.50 -7.53
CA LYS A 50 8.95 -2.93 -7.79
C LYS A 50 9.22 -3.80 -6.57
N GLU A 51 10.28 -3.49 -5.83
CA GLU A 51 10.75 -4.26 -4.68
C GLU A 51 9.80 -4.18 -3.47
N ILE A 52 9.04 -3.08 -3.31
CA ILE A 52 8.07 -2.90 -2.20
C ILE A 52 6.98 -3.98 -2.13
N PHE A 53 6.74 -4.69 -3.23
CA PHE A 53 5.77 -5.79 -3.29
C PHE A 53 6.39 -7.15 -2.96
N GLU A 54 7.70 -7.23 -2.78
CA GLU A 54 8.39 -8.45 -2.38
C GLU A 54 8.19 -8.72 -0.89
N ARG A 55 8.11 -10.01 -0.53
CA ARG A 55 7.94 -10.43 0.86
C ARG A 55 9.16 -9.99 1.68
N PHE A 56 8.89 -9.46 2.87
CA PHE A 56 9.89 -8.98 3.82
C PHE A 56 10.66 -7.73 3.38
N TYR A 57 10.26 -7.07 2.30
CA TYR A 57 10.86 -5.80 1.89
C TYR A 57 10.57 -4.70 2.92
N ARG A 58 11.62 -3.94 3.26
CA ARG A 58 11.54 -2.72 4.09
C ARG A 58 12.62 -1.74 3.64
N GLU A 59 12.24 -0.49 3.44
CA GLU A 59 13.17 0.58 3.03
C GLU A 59 14.08 0.99 4.19
N ASP A 60 13.54 1.15 5.39
CA ASP A 60 14.30 1.50 6.58
C ASP A 60 14.49 0.29 7.51
N LYS A 61 15.72 -0.26 7.52
CA LYS A 61 16.09 -1.39 8.38
C LYS A 61 16.20 -1.00 9.87
N SER A 62 16.24 0.30 10.17
CA SER A 62 16.53 0.82 11.51
C SER A 62 15.30 1.05 12.39
N ARG A 63 14.10 1.20 11.80
CA ARG A 63 12.85 1.31 12.55
C ARG A 63 12.56 -0.02 13.28
N LYS A 64 12.64 0.02 14.61
CA LYS A 64 12.43 -1.10 15.55
C LYS A 64 10.96 -1.50 15.72
N ASP A 65 10.05 -1.04 14.87
CA ASP A 65 8.65 -1.44 14.93
C ASP A 65 8.52 -2.89 14.46
N LYS A 66 8.41 -3.79 15.45
CA LYS A 66 8.19 -5.24 15.28
C LYS A 66 6.80 -5.57 14.75
N THR A 67 5.95 -4.58 14.52
CA THR A 67 4.55 -4.70 14.09
C THR A 67 4.40 -4.99 12.60
N HIS A 68 5.36 -4.58 11.76
CA HIS A 68 5.25 -4.72 10.30
C HIS A 68 6.42 -5.50 9.70
N PHE A 69 6.20 -6.78 9.43
CA PHE A 69 7.19 -7.73 8.88
C PHE A 69 7.49 -7.53 7.38
N GLY A 70 7.01 -6.45 6.75
CA GLY A 70 7.14 -6.26 5.29
C GLY A 70 6.30 -7.25 4.46
N LEU A 71 5.18 -7.72 5.01
CA LEU A 71 4.29 -8.66 4.31
C LEU A 71 3.06 -7.99 3.69
N GLY A 72 2.67 -6.81 4.19
CA GLY A 72 1.41 -6.15 3.82
C GLY A 72 1.20 -6.04 2.31
N LEU A 73 2.09 -5.31 1.61
CA LEU A 73 1.95 -5.07 0.16
C LEU A 73 2.04 -6.35 -0.68
N SER A 74 2.87 -7.32 -0.28
CA SER A 74 2.94 -8.62 -0.96
C SER A 74 1.62 -9.40 -0.87
N ILE A 75 0.95 -9.35 0.30
CA ILE A 75 -0.37 -9.96 0.51
C ILE A 75 -1.43 -9.19 -0.27
N ALA A 76 -1.39 -7.85 -0.26
CA ALA A 76 -2.33 -7.04 -1.02
C ALA A 76 -2.24 -7.35 -2.52
N LYS A 77 -1.03 -7.49 -3.07
CA LYS A 77 -0.80 -7.90 -4.47
C LYS A 77 -1.40 -9.27 -4.78
N GLU A 78 -1.13 -10.26 -3.93
CA GLU A 78 -1.67 -11.63 -4.09
C GLU A 78 -3.20 -11.63 -4.05
N LEU A 79 -3.80 -10.92 -3.09
CA LEU A 79 -5.24 -10.76 -3.00
C LEU A 79 -5.82 -10.04 -4.23
N THR A 80 -5.18 -8.98 -4.73
CA THR A 80 -5.62 -8.27 -5.94
C THR A 80 -5.66 -9.20 -7.15
N VAL A 81 -4.61 -10.01 -7.35
CA VAL A 81 -4.56 -11.00 -8.44
C VAL A 81 -5.67 -12.05 -8.29
N LEU A 82 -5.91 -12.54 -7.07
CA LEU A 82 -7.00 -13.50 -6.80
C LEU A 82 -8.39 -12.93 -7.10
N HIS A 83 -8.57 -11.61 -7.04
CA HIS A 83 -9.81 -10.94 -7.42
C HIS A 83 -9.87 -10.57 -8.92
N GLY A 84 -8.88 -10.99 -9.73
CA GLY A 84 -8.79 -10.66 -11.16
C GLY A 84 -8.39 -9.21 -11.44
N GLY A 85 -7.85 -8.51 -10.44
CA GLY A 85 -7.36 -7.15 -10.52
C GLY A 85 -5.92 -7.05 -11.01
N ALA A 86 -5.40 -5.83 -11.00
CA ALA A 86 -4.00 -5.51 -11.27
C ALA A 86 -3.53 -4.41 -10.32
#